data_AF-C2G1Z4-F1
#
_entry.id   AF-C2G1Z4-F1
#
_cell.length_a   1.000
_cell.length_b   1.000
_cell.length_c   1.000
_cell.angle_alpha   90.00
_cell.angle_beta   90.00
_cell.angle_gamma   90.00
#
_symmetry.space_group_name_H-M   'P 1'
#
loop_
_entity.id
_entity.type
_entity.pdbx_description
1 polymer ?
#
loop_
_entity_poly.entity_id
_entity_poly.type
_entity_poly.pdbx_seq_one_letter_code
_entity_poly.pdbx_strand_id
1 'polypeptide(L)' 'MTTQEKIIKNKLRVLELAQHLGNVSRACKVMGYSRDSFYRFKELYDQ' A
#
# COMPACT_ATOMS: atom_id res chain seq x y z
N MET A 1 5.29 1.78 19.42
CA MET A 1 4.71 1.21 18.18
C MET A 1 3.92 -0.02 18.52
N THR A 2 2.59 0.09 18.50
CA THR A 2 1.69 -1.06 18.60
C THR A 2 1.75 -1.89 17.31
N THR A 3 1.36 -3.17 17.36
CA THR A 3 1.33 -4.05 16.18
C THR A 3 0.41 -3.48 15.09
N GLN A 4 -0.68 -2.81 15.48
CA GLN A 4 -1.63 -2.17 14.57
C GLN A 4 -1.00 -1.00 13.82
N GLU A 5 -0.23 -0.13 14.50
CA GLU A 5 0.49 0.99 13.85
C GLU A 5 1.50 0.50 12.80
N LYS A 6 2.19 -0.61 13.07
CA LYS A 6 3.11 -1.23 12.10
C LYS A 6 2.36 -1.74 10.86
N ILE A 7 1.20 -2.36 11.05
CA ILE A 7 0.36 -2.86 9.96
C ILE A 7 -0.16 -1.69 9.11
N ILE A 8 -0.64 -0.63 9.74
CA ILE A 8 -1.12 0.58 9.05
C ILE A 8 0.03 1.21 8.25
N LYS A 9 1.20 1.39 8.85
CA LYS A 9 2.37 1.95 8.18
C LYS A 9 2.78 1.13 6.95
N ASN A 10 2.77 -0.19 7.04
CA ASN A 10 3.11 -1.04 5.88
C ASN A 10 2.10 -0.92 4.73
N LYS A 11 0.80 -0.79 5.04
CA LYS A 11 -0.25 -0.57 4.03
C LYS A 11 -0.14 0.81 3.37
N LEU A 12 0.19 1.85 4.12
CA LEU A 12 0.42 3.19 3.56
C LEU A 12 1.65 3.21 2.63
N ARG A 13 2.70 2.49 2.99
CA ARG A 13 3.94 2.45 2.17
C ARG A 13 3.74 1.94 0.75
N VAL A 14 2.81 1.02 0.50
CA VAL A 14 2.56 0.57 -0.88
C VAL A 14 1.84 1.64 -1.72
N LEU A 15 0.99 2.46 -1.09
CA LEU A 15 0.32 3.60 -1.73
C LEU A 15 1.34 4.68 -2.10
N GLU A 16 2.19 5.05 -1.15
CA GLU A 16 3.28 6.02 -1.37
C GLU A 16 4.23 5.54 -2.47
N LEU A 17 4.65 4.27 -2.42
CA LEU A 17 5.54 3.70 -3.42
C LEU A 17 4.92 3.73 -4.83
N ALA A 18 3.62 3.46 -4.95
CA ALA A 18 2.93 3.53 -6.25
C ALA A 18 2.88 4.96 -6.79
N GLN A 19 2.72 5.97 -5.93
CA GLN A 19 2.79 7.38 -6.32
C GLN A 19 4.19 7.77 -6.79
N HIS A 20 5.23 7.40 -6.03
CA HIS A 20 6.62 7.67 -6.42
C HIS A 20 7.03 6.99 -7.73
N LEU A 21 6.55 5.77 -7.98
CA LEU A 21 6.87 5.03 -9.20
C LEU A 21 5.95 5.37 -10.38
N GLY A 22 4.82 6.04 -10.15
CA GLY A 22 3.75 6.21 -11.14
C GLY A 22 3.19 4.88 -11.68
N ASN A 23 3.42 3.76 -10.98
CA ASN A 23 3.09 2.43 -11.45
C ASN A 23 2.70 1.49 -10.30
N VAL A 24 1.40 1.19 -10.23
CA VAL A 24 0.81 0.31 -9.21
C VAL A 24 1.36 -1.11 -9.30
N SER A 25 1.42 -1.69 -10.49
CA SER A 25 1.88 -3.07 -10.68
C SER A 25 3.32 -3.28 -10.19
N ARG A 26 4.20 -2.30 -10.44
CA ARG A 26 5.60 -2.34 -9.99
C ARG A 26 5.69 -2.21 -8.47
N ALA A 27 4.94 -1.29 -7.87
CA ALA A 27 4.89 -1.12 -6.41
C ALA A 27 4.37 -2.39 -5.71
N CYS A 28 3.28 -2.97 -6.21
CA CYS A 28 2.72 -4.23 -5.75
C CYS A 28 3.74 -5.39 -5.80
N LYS A 29 4.48 -5.52 -6.92
CA LYS A 29 5.51 -6.57 -7.08
C LYS A 29 6.67 -6.41 -6.10
N VAL A 30 7.13 -5.18 -5.86
CA VAL A 30 8.23 -4.89 -4.92
C VAL A 30 7.81 -5.15 -3.48
N MET A 31 6.57 -4.78 -3.12
CA MET A 31 6.06 -4.91 -1.76
C MET A 31 5.44 -6.28 -1.45
N GLY A 32 5.29 -7.15 -2.45
CA GLY A 32 4.68 -8.48 -2.29
C GLY A 32 3.16 -8.44 -2.09
N TYR A 33 2.49 -7.41 -2.60
CA TYR A 33 1.03 -7.27 -2.53
C TYR A 33 0.36 -7.58 -3.87
N SER A 34 -0.88 -8.07 -3.82
CA SER A 34 -1.75 -8.10 -5.00
C SER A 34 -2.26 -6.70 -5.35
N ARG A 35 -2.67 -6.51 -6.61
CA ARG A 35 -3.34 -5.28 -7.04
C ARG A 35 -4.66 -5.07 -6.29
N ASP A 36 -5.40 -6.13 -6.00
CA ASP A 36 -6.63 -6.08 -5.21
C ASP A 36 -6.38 -5.54 -3.80
N SER A 37 -5.30 -5.99 -3.15
CA SER A 37 -4.92 -5.49 -1.82
C SER A 37 -4.62 -3.99 -1.87
N PHE A 38 -3.91 -3.55 -2.92
CA PHE A 38 -3.62 -2.14 -3.13
C PHE A 38 -4.89 -1.29 -3.23
N TYR A 39 -5.86 -1.69 -4.04
CA TYR A 39 -7.11 -0.93 -4.18
C TYR A 39 -7.92 -0.90 -2.89
N ARG A 40 -7.98 -2.01 -2.15
CA ARG A 40 -8.63 -2.03 -0.82
C ARG A 40 -7.95 -1.10 0.18
N PHE A 41 -6.62 -1.02 0.17
CA PHE A 41 -5.90 -0.07 1.04
C PHE A 41 -6.12 1.37 0.61
N LYS A 42 -6.23 1.61 -0.71
CA LYS A 42 -6.54 2.94 -1.25
C LYS A 42 -7.94 3.38 -0.83
N GLU A 43 -8.96 2.54 -0.98
CA GLU A 43 -10.34 2.83 -0.56
C GLU A 43 -10.40 3.15 0.94
N LEU A 44 -9.73 2.36 1.78
CA LEU A 44 -9.67 2.60 3.22
C LEU A 44 -8.90 3.86 3.62
N TYR A 45 -8.05 4.40 2.75
CA TYR A 45 -7.28 5.63 2.99
C TYR A 45 -8.00 6.88 2.49
N ASP A 46 -8.80 6.74 1.43
CA ASP A 46 -9.57 7.82 0.82
C ASP A 46 -10.88 8.11 1.57
N GLN A 47 -11.30 7.19 2.45
CA GLN A 47 -12.41 7.38 3.42
C GLN A 47 -11.95 8.07 4.70
#